data_AF-A0A974PWN0-F1
#
_entry.id   AF-A0A974PWN0-F1
#
_cell.length_a   1.000
_cell.length_b   1.000
_cell.length_c   1.000
_cell.angle_alpha   90.00
_cell.angle_beta   90.00
_cell.angle_gamma   90.00
#
_symmetry.space_group_name_H-M   'P 1'
#
loop_
_entity.id
_entity.type
_entity.pdbx_description
1 polymer ?
#
loop_
_entity_poly.entity_id
_entity_poly.type
_entity_poly.pdbx_seq_one_letter_code
_entity_poly.pdbx_strand_id
1 'polypeptide(L)'
;MFFPPPAADPSRRDRKRQETSARIVAAAFELFARNGYETVTMEQIAAAADVAKATLYAYFPVKEAIVRERFHADLAAAAPAVQAELAQLPTAVARLRRLLELAAAYDERQRGYLRPYLQFRLSRPLVPERERSGFERVFAALIADAQARGEIAATPPAAQLAHYLQFLHLGALVRWLDEGGEADGRLVGEFAAMLDLFLHGVTGAPR
;
A
#
# COMPACT_ATOMS: atom_id res chain seq x y z
N MET A 1 0.41 1.89 21.79
CA MET A 1 1.04 0.73 21.12
C MET A 1 0.12 0.35 19.96
N PHE A 2 0.50 0.64 18.72
CA PHE A 2 -0.41 0.80 17.56
C PHE A 2 -0.58 -0.46 16.68
N PHE A 3 -0.23 -1.65 17.19
CA PHE A 3 -0.33 -2.91 16.44
C PHE A 3 -1.04 -3.98 17.28
N PRO A 4 -1.79 -4.91 16.64
CA PRO A 4 -2.42 -6.01 17.36
C PRO A 4 -1.36 -6.85 18.09
N PRO A 5 -1.71 -7.50 19.20
CA PRO A 5 -0.81 -8.42 19.89
C PRO A 5 -0.30 -9.49 18.92
N PRO A 6 0.93 -10.01 19.09
CA PRO A 6 1.47 -11.04 18.22
C PRO A 6 0.48 -12.20 18.11
N ALA A 7 0.13 -12.59 16.89
CA ALA A 7 -0.73 -13.73 16.64
C ALA A 7 -0.14 -14.98 17.32
N ALA A 8 -1.00 -15.86 17.83
CA ALA A 8 -0.61 -17.16 18.39
C ALA A 8 0.37 -17.89 17.45
N ASP A 9 1.31 -18.65 18.03
CA ASP A 9 2.37 -19.33 17.29
C ASP A 9 1.78 -20.11 16.10
N PRO A 10 2.15 -19.75 14.85
CA PRO A 10 1.48 -20.27 13.67
C PRO A 10 1.56 -21.80 13.63
N SER A 11 0.43 -22.44 13.34
CA SER A 11 0.38 -23.89 13.23
C SER A 11 1.36 -24.37 12.15
N ARG A 12 1.81 -25.63 12.22
CA ARG A 12 2.65 -26.24 11.17
C ARG A 12 2.04 -26.07 9.77
N ARG A 13 0.70 -26.07 9.68
CA ARG A 13 -0.04 -25.87 8.44
C ARG A 13 0.05 -24.42 7.94
N ASP A 14 -0.03 -23.45 8.84
CA ASP A 14 0.07 -22.03 8.50
C ASP A 14 1.48 -21.66 8.06
N ARG A 15 2.51 -22.19 8.73
CA ARG A 15 3.92 -22.00 8.31
C ARG A 15 4.16 -22.56 6.92
N LYS A 16 3.74 -23.80 6.65
CA LYS A 16 3.88 -24.42 5.32
C LYS A 16 3.13 -23.62 4.24
N ARG A 17 1.95 -23.07 4.58
CA ARG A 17 1.18 -22.19 3.68
C ARG A 17 1.94 -20.89 3.40
N GLN A 18 2.49 -20.24 4.41
CA GLN A 18 3.28 -19.02 4.25
C GLN A 18 4.56 -19.26 3.42
N GLU A 19 5.28 -20.35 3.68
CA GLU A 19 6.46 -20.76 2.91
C GLU A 19 6.12 -20.98 1.43
N THR A 20 5.02 -21.68 1.15
CA THR A 20 4.56 -21.90 -0.23
C THR A 20 4.17 -20.59 -0.91
N SER A 21 3.44 -19.71 -0.20
CA SER A 21 3.08 -18.37 -0.67
C SER A 21 4.32 -17.55 -1.03
N ALA A 22 5.29 -17.50 -0.13
CA ALA A 22 6.54 -16.77 -0.32
C ALA A 22 7.34 -17.29 -1.53
N ARG A 23 7.40 -18.61 -1.71
CA ARG A 23 8.08 -19.23 -2.86
C ARG A 23 7.41 -18.88 -4.19
N ILE A 24 6.08 -18.89 -4.24
CA ILE A 24 5.31 -18.46 -5.42
C ILE A 24 5.58 -16.98 -5.74
N VAL A 25 5.53 -16.10 -4.73
CA VAL A 25 5.76 -14.67 -4.90
C VAL A 25 7.19 -14.41 -5.40
N ALA A 26 8.19 -15.08 -4.83
CA ALA A 26 9.59 -14.95 -5.26
C ALA A 26 9.77 -15.37 -6.73
N ALA A 27 9.28 -16.56 -7.10
CA ALA A 27 9.37 -17.06 -8.47
C ALA A 27 8.66 -16.12 -9.48
N ALA A 28 7.49 -15.59 -9.12
CA ALA A 28 6.76 -14.65 -9.96
C ALA A 28 7.54 -13.36 -10.19
N PHE A 29 8.11 -12.75 -9.14
CA PHE A 29 8.87 -11.51 -9.28
C PHE A 29 10.20 -11.71 -10.01
N GLU A 30 10.86 -12.86 -9.88
CA GLU A 30 12.01 -13.20 -10.70
C GLU A 30 11.64 -13.29 -12.19
N LEU A 31 10.52 -13.93 -12.52
CA LEU A 31 10.01 -13.99 -13.89
C LEU A 31 9.60 -12.61 -14.41
N PHE A 32 8.90 -11.81 -13.61
CA PHE A 32 8.50 -10.46 -13.98
C PHE A 32 9.71 -9.57 -14.27
N ALA A 33 10.78 -9.68 -13.47
CA ALA A 33 12.00 -8.92 -13.67
C ALA A 33 12.76 -9.33 -14.95
N ARG A 34 12.75 -10.62 -15.30
CA ARG A 34 13.47 -11.13 -16.48
C ARG A 34 12.69 -10.96 -17.79
N ASN A 35 11.38 -11.18 -17.77
CA ASN A 35 10.57 -11.34 -18.98
C ASN A 35 9.55 -10.21 -19.16
N GLY A 36 9.36 -9.36 -18.15
CA GLY A 36 8.33 -8.33 -18.10
C GLY A 36 7.00 -8.86 -17.55
N TYR A 37 6.31 -8.02 -16.78
CA TYR A 37 5.06 -8.40 -16.10
C TYR A 37 3.97 -8.93 -17.04
N GLU A 38 3.79 -8.26 -18.20
CA GLU A 38 2.70 -8.58 -19.13
C GLU A 38 2.87 -9.94 -19.81
N THR A 39 4.11 -10.34 -20.09
CA THR A 39 4.40 -11.56 -20.86
C THR A 39 4.32 -12.82 -20.01
N VAL A 40 4.50 -12.70 -18.69
CA VAL A 40 4.52 -13.83 -17.77
C VAL A 40 3.10 -14.35 -17.53
N THR A 41 2.93 -15.68 -17.60
CA THR A 41 1.66 -16.37 -17.34
C THR A 41 1.63 -17.05 -15.98
N MET A 42 0.42 -17.36 -15.48
CA MET A 42 0.25 -18.12 -14.24
C MET A 42 0.88 -19.52 -14.35
N GLU A 43 0.83 -20.15 -15.52
CA GLU A 43 1.45 -21.45 -15.77
C GLU A 43 2.97 -21.40 -15.64
N GLN A 44 3.61 -20.36 -16.17
CA GLN A 44 5.06 -20.17 -16.03
C GLN A 44 5.45 -19.96 -14.57
N ILE A 45 4.64 -19.22 -13.81
CA ILE A 45 4.85 -19.02 -12.36
C ILE A 45 4.72 -20.35 -11.62
N ALA A 46 3.69 -21.16 -11.91
CA ALA A 46 3.50 -22.45 -11.27
C ALA A 46 4.69 -23.39 -11.51
N ALA A 47 5.18 -23.45 -12.76
CA ALA A 47 6.35 -24.23 -13.12
C ALA A 47 7.61 -23.74 -12.40
N ALA A 48 7.86 -22.42 -12.38
CA ALA A 48 9.03 -21.85 -11.72
C ALA A 48 9.00 -22.00 -10.19
N ALA A 49 7.82 -21.97 -9.57
CA ALA A 49 7.64 -22.13 -8.13
C ALA A 49 7.58 -23.60 -7.67
N ASP A 50 7.69 -24.56 -8.61
CA ASP A 50 7.54 -25.99 -8.39
C ASP A 50 6.24 -26.33 -7.64
N VAL A 51 5.11 -25.87 -8.18
CA VAL A 51 3.77 -26.15 -7.67
C VAL A 51 2.82 -26.54 -8.79
N ALA A 52 1.81 -27.35 -8.48
CA ALA A 52 0.75 -27.64 -9.43
C ALA A 52 -0.08 -26.37 -9.75
N LYS A 53 -0.62 -26.26 -10.96
CA LYS A 53 -1.50 -25.15 -11.38
C LYS A 53 -2.65 -24.96 -10.40
N ALA A 54 -3.35 -26.03 -10.04
CA ALA A 54 -4.45 -25.98 -9.06
C ALA A 54 -4.00 -25.43 -7.69
N THR A 55 -2.77 -25.75 -7.26
CA THR A 55 -2.18 -25.18 -6.05
C THR A 55 -1.95 -23.69 -6.21
N LEU A 56 -1.33 -23.23 -7.30
CA LEU A 56 -1.13 -21.79 -7.53
C LEU A 56 -2.46 -21.03 -7.47
N TYR A 57 -3.48 -21.47 -8.21
CA TYR A 57 -4.79 -20.79 -8.26
C TYR A 57 -5.52 -20.81 -6.90
N ALA A 58 -5.29 -21.81 -6.06
CA ALA A 58 -5.83 -21.85 -4.70
C ALA A 58 -5.21 -20.78 -3.79
N TYR A 59 -3.97 -20.35 -4.06
CA TYR A 59 -3.30 -19.27 -3.32
C TYR A 59 -3.58 -17.91 -3.96
N PHE A 60 -3.43 -17.83 -5.29
CA PHE A 60 -3.51 -16.59 -6.05
C PHE A 60 -4.34 -16.82 -7.31
N PRO A 61 -5.57 -16.29 -7.38
CA PRO A 61 -6.43 -16.51 -8.54
C PRO A 61 -5.94 -15.76 -9.80
N VAL A 62 -5.16 -14.68 -9.63
CA VAL A 62 -4.66 -13.80 -10.70
C VAL A 62 -3.28 -13.23 -10.35
N LYS A 63 -2.53 -12.70 -11.33
CA LYS A 63 -1.18 -12.13 -11.14
C LYS A 63 -1.16 -10.98 -10.16
N GLU A 64 -2.20 -10.15 -10.17
CA GLU A 64 -2.36 -8.97 -9.32
C GLU A 64 -2.51 -9.35 -7.85
N ALA A 65 -3.04 -10.54 -7.56
CA ALA A 65 -3.08 -11.05 -6.19
C ALA A 65 -1.68 -11.38 -5.66
N ILE A 66 -0.76 -11.81 -6.53
CA ILE A 66 0.65 -12.03 -6.20
C ILE A 66 1.36 -10.69 -5.95
N VAL A 67 1.14 -9.70 -6.83
CA VAL A 67 1.68 -8.34 -6.66
C VAL A 67 1.20 -7.73 -5.34
N ARG A 68 -0.09 -7.86 -5.02
CA ARG A 68 -0.66 -7.42 -3.74
C ARG A 68 0.06 -8.05 -2.55
N GLU A 69 0.26 -9.36 -2.58
CA GLU A 69 0.95 -10.08 -1.49
C GLU A 69 2.38 -9.57 -1.32
N ARG A 70 3.10 -9.34 -2.42
CA ARG A 70 4.44 -8.73 -2.37
C ARG A 70 4.42 -7.35 -1.73
N PHE A 71 3.50 -6.48 -2.15
CA PHE A 71 3.40 -5.13 -1.59
C PHE A 71 3.06 -5.14 -0.09
N HIS A 72 2.19 -6.06 0.34
CA HIS A 72 1.89 -6.22 1.76
C HIS A 72 3.12 -6.71 2.54
N ALA A 73 3.89 -7.65 2.00
CA ALA A 73 5.10 -8.15 2.62
C ALA A 73 6.18 -7.06 2.71
N ASP A 74 6.38 -6.28 1.64
CA ASP A 74 7.34 -5.17 1.62
C ASP A 74 6.95 -4.07 2.61
N LEU A 75 5.67 -3.71 2.70
CA LEU A 75 5.17 -2.77 3.71
C LEU A 75 5.36 -3.29 5.13
N ALA A 76 5.05 -4.57 5.38
CA ALA A 76 5.23 -5.19 6.71
C ALA A 76 6.71 -5.23 7.12
N ALA A 77 7.62 -5.52 6.19
CA ALA A 77 9.06 -5.52 6.43
C ALA A 77 9.59 -4.11 6.71
N ALA A 78 9.08 -3.09 6.02
CA ALA A 78 9.47 -1.69 6.23
C ALA A 78 8.87 -1.07 7.50
N ALA A 79 7.75 -1.61 8.00
CA ALA A 79 6.97 -1.00 9.06
C ALA A 79 7.76 -0.60 10.33
N PRO A 80 8.69 -1.42 10.87
CA PRO A 80 9.45 -1.04 12.07
C PRO A 80 10.35 0.19 11.85
N ALA A 81 11.05 0.24 10.70
CA ALA A 81 11.93 1.36 10.36
C ALA A 81 11.13 2.64 10.12
N VAL A 82 10.03 2.54 9.36
CA VAL A 82 9.11 3.67 9.11
C VAL A 82 8.56 4.18 10.44
N GLN A 83 8.11 3.30 11.35
CA GLN A 83 7.61 3.73 12.67
C GLN A 83 8.66 4.48 13.48
N ALA A 84 9.90 3.96 13.52
CA ALA A 84 10.98 4.60 14.25
C ALA A 84 11.27 6.01 13.72
N GLU A 85 11.26 6.18 12.39
CA GLU A 85 11.46 7.45 11.72
C GLU A 85 10.30 8.43 11.99
N LEU A 86 9.05 8.00 11.84
CA LEU A 86 7.87 8.83 12.11
C LEU A 86 7.80 9.28 13.57
N ALA A 87 8.27 8.45 14.51
CA ALA A 87 8.30 8.80 15.94
C ALA A 87 9.21 9.99 16.26
N GLN A 88 10.21 10.28 15.43
CA GLN A 88 11.10 11.44 15.61
C GLN A 88 10.47 12.76 15.15
N LEU A 89 9.37 12.71 14.40
CA LEU A 89 8.72 13.91 13.88
C LEU A 89 7.72 14.49 14.90
N PRO A 90 7.70 15.81 15.06
CA PRO A 90 7.00 16.46 16.17
C PRO A 90 5.48 16.49 16.00
N THR A 91 4.99 16.62 14.77
CA THR A 91 3.57 16.77 14.44
C THR A 91 3.06 15.58 13.63
N ALA A 92 1.78 15.25 13.78
CA ALA A 92 1.13 14.23 12.99
C ALA A 92 1.06 14.61 11.50
N VAL A 93 0.94 15.90 11.19
CA VAL A 93 1.02 16.40 9.80
C VAL A 93 2.41 16.13 9.20
N ALA A 94 3.50 16.38 9.94
CA ALA A 94 4.85 16.05 9.47
C ALA A 94 5.01 14.54 9.25
N ARG A 95 4.41 13.72 10.12
CA ARG A 95 4.41 12.26 9.97
C ARG A 95 3.65 11.80 8.73
N LEU A 96 2.49 12.37 8.44
CA LEU A 96 1.72 12.08 7.22
C LEU A 96 2.50 12.46 5.96
N ARG A 97 3.10 13.65 5.93
CA ARG A 97 3.95 14.09 4.82
C ARG A 97 5.11 13.11 4.60
N ARG A 98 5.81 12.74 5.67
CA ARG A 98 6.94 11.81 5.57
C ARG A 98 6.54 10.41 5.13
N LEU A 99 5.42 9.90 5.64
CA LEU A 99 4.87 8.60 5.22
C LEU A 99 4.56 8.61 3.72
N LEU A 100 3.96 9.68 3.20
CA LEU A 100 3.65 9.82 1.79
C LEU A 100 4.92 9.96 0.92
N GLU A 101 5.95 10.65 1.38
CA GLU A 101 7.25 10.68 0.68
C GLU A 101 7.88 9.28 0.54
N LEU A 102 7.85 8.50 1.63
CA LEU A 102 8.34 7.12 1.63
C LEU A 102 7.50 6.23 0.70
N ALA A 103 6.18 6.41 0.71
CA ALA A 103 5.27 5.72 -0.18
C ALA A 103 5.55 6.08 -1.65
N ALA A 104 5.69 7.37 -1.97
CA ALA A 104 6.01 7.82 -3.32
C ALA A 104 7.31 7.19 -3.84
N ALA A 105 8.37 7.20 -3.05
CA ALA A 105 9.64 6.59 -3.44
C ALA A 105 9.52 5.07 -3.66
N TYR A 106 8.69 4.38 -2.87
CA TYR A 106 8.40 2.96 -3.06
C TYR A 106 7.61 2.71 -4.35
N ASP A 107 6.52 3.44 -4.54
CA ASP A 107 5.61 3.33 -5.68
C ASP A 107 6.32 3.65 -7.01
N GLU A 108 7.19 4.67 -7.03
CA GLU A 108 8.02 4.99 -8.19
C GLU A 108 8.93 3.81 -8.61
N ARG A 109 9.54 3.11 -7.63
CA ARG A 109 10.34 1.90 -7.92
C ARG A 109 9.50 0.74 -8.42
N GLN A 110 8.24 0.68 -8.03
CA GLN A 110 7.30 -0.38 -8.41
C GLN A 110 6.38 0.01 -9.59
N ARG A 111 6.68 1.12 -10.29
CA ARG A 111 5.81 1.71 -11.33
C ARG A 111 5.26 0.70 -12.33
N GLY A 112 6.09 -0.26 -12.75
CA GLY A 112 5.72 -1.30 -13.73
C GLY A 112 4.59 -2.23 -13.28
N TYR A 113 4.28 -2.29 -11.99
CA TYR A 113 3.24 -3.15 -11.43
C TYR A 113 2.00 -2.38 -10.95
N LEU A 114 2.11 -1.06 -10.80
CA LEU A 114 1.07 -0.25 -10.16
C LEU A 114 -0.22 -0.17 -10.98
N ARG A 115 -0.14 0.03 -12.30
CA ARG A 115 -1.33 0.14 -13.15
C ARG A 115 -2.22 -1.12 -13.09
N PRO A 116 -1.73 -2.35 -13.34
CA PRO A 116 -2.56 -3.55 -13.22
C PRO A 116 -3.03 -3.80 -11.78
N TYR A 117 -2.17 -3.54 -10.78
CA TYR A 117 -2.56 -3.64 -9.37
C TYR A 117 -3.72 -2.71 -9.00
N LEU A 118 -3.68 -1.45 -9.44
CA LEU A 118 -4.74 -0.47 -9.19
C LEU A 118 -6.04 -0.84 -9.90
N GLN A 119 -5.98 -1.32 -11.15
CA GLN A 119 -7.17 -1.82 -11.86
C GLN A 119 -7.82 -3.00 -11.11
N PHE A 120 -7.02 -3.96 -10.65
CA PHE A 120 -7.52 -5.07 -9.84
C PHE A 120 -8.12 -4.59 -8.51
N ARG A 121 -7.47 -3.64 -7.83
CA ARG A 121 -7.95 -3.09 -6.56
C ARG A 121 -9.26 -2.31 -6.73
N LEU A 122 -9.36 -1.49 -7.77
CA LEU A 122 -10.50 -0.62 -8.03
C LEU A 122 -11.71 -1.36 -8.61
N SER A 123 -11.50 -2.49 -9.32
CA SER A 123 -12.60 -3.36 -9.76
C SER A 123 -13.26 -4.12 -8.61
N ARG A 124 -12.65 -4.14 -7.43
CA ARG A 124 -13.18 -4.77 -6.21
C ARG A 124 -13.18 -3.80 -5.01
N PRO A 125 -13.90 -2.66 -5.09
CA PRO A 125 -13.76 -1.58 -4.12
C PRO A 125 -14.33 -1.94 -2.73
N LEU A 126 -15.26 -2.90 -2.67
CA LEU A 126 -15.93 -3.34 -1.44
C LEU A 126 -15.26 -4.57 -0.79
N VAL A 127 -13.94 -4.69 -0.89
CA VAL A 127 -13.22 -5.74 -0.14
C VAL A 127 -13.20 -5.41 1.36
N PRO A 128 -13.34 -6.43 2.23
CA PRO A 128 -13.20 -6.27 3.68
C PRO A 128 -11.89 -5.57 4.06
N GLU A 129 -11.89 -4.79 5.14
CA GLU A 129 -10.75 -3.99 5.59
C GLU A 129 -9.45 -4.80 5.73
N ARG A 130 -9.55 -6.05 6.18
CA ARG A 130 -8.43 -7.01 6.29
C ARG A 130 -7.73 -7.34 4.97
N GLU A 131 -8.38 -7.07 3.82
CA GLU A 131 -7.85 -7.32 2.48
C GLU A 131 -7.27 -6.05 1.83
N ARG A 132 -7.35 -4.90 2.52
CA ARG A 132 -6.80 -3.61 2.07
C ARG A 132 -5.30 -3.50 2.40
N SER A 133 -4.61 -2.57 1.74
CA SER A 133 -3.14 -2.41 1.76
C SER A 133 -2.52 -2.05 3.11
N GLY A 134 -3.30 -1.94 4.19
CA GLY A 134 -2.83 -1.51 5.52
C GLY A 134 -2.63 0.00 5.67
N PHE A 135 -2.50 0.75 4.58
CA PHE A 135 -2.36 2.21 4.58
C PHE A 135 -3.51 2.93 5.30
N GLU A 136 -4.76 2.50 5.10
CA GLU A 136 -5.92 3.09 5.79
C GLU A 136 -5.79 3.03 7.32
N ARG A 137 -5.26 1.93 7.87
CA ARG A 137 -5.01 1.78 9.31
C ARG A 137 -3.90 2.72 9.79
N VAL A 138 -2.85 2.88 8.99
CA VAL A 138 -1.75 3.81 9.32
C VAL A 138 -2.25 5.26 9.28
N PHE A 139 -3.02 5.63 8.25
CA PHE A 139 -3.65 6.96 8.18
C PHE A 139 -4.59 7.18 9.35
N ALA A 140 -5.45 6.22 9.70
CA ALA A 140 -6.36 6.33 10.83
C ALA A 140 -5.61 6.54 12.15
N ALA A 141 -4.51 5.83 12.38
CA ALA A 141 -3.68 5.99 13.57
C ALA A 141 -3.04 7.39 13.65
N LEU A 142 -2.46 7.87 12.55
CA LEU A 142 -1.82 9.20 12.50
C LEU A 142 -2.84 10.33 12.65
N ILE A 143 -4.00 10.21 12.00
CA ILE A 143 -5.09 11.19 12.09
C ILE A 143 -5.69 11.19 13.51
N ALA A 144 -5.88 10.03 14.13
CA ALA A 144 -6.37 9.94 15.51
C ALA A 144 -5.39 10.59 16.51
N ASP A 145 -4.08 10.37 16.36
CA ASP A 145 -3.06 11.03 17.17
C ASP A 145 -3.08 12.56 16.96
N ALA A 146 -3.26 13.02 15.71
CA ALA A 146 -3.41 14.44 15.38
C ALA A 146 -4.63 15.06 16.08
N GLN A 147 -5.78 14.37 16.04
CA GLN A 147 -7.01 14.82 16.70
C GLN A 147 -6.85 14.86 18.23
N ALA A 148 -6.22 13.84 18.82
CA ALA A 148 -5.98 13.77 20.26
C ALA A 148 -5.05 14.89 20.76
N ARG A 149 -4.12 15.36 19.91
CA ARG A 149 -3.21 16.47 20.18
C ARG A 149 -3.79 17.85 19.85
N GLY A 150 -4.99 17.91 19.26
CA GLY A 150 -5.59 19.16 18.80
C GLY A 150 -4.90 19.79 17.59
N GLU A 151 -4.09 19.04 16.84
CA GLU A 151 -3.43 19.52 15.61
C GLU A 151 -4.42 19.66 14.44
N ILE A 152 -5.48 18.85 14.44
CA ILE A 152 -6.57 18.90 13.45
C ILE A 152 -7.93 18.78 14.15
N ALA A 153 -9.00 19.18 13.45
CA ALA A 153 -10.36 19.10 13.97
C ALA A 153 -10.78 17.66 14.33
N ALA A 154 -11.49 17.50 15.44
CA ALA A 154 -12.00 16.21 15.91
C ALA A 154 -13.17 15.64 15.08
N THR A 155 -13.77 16.48 14.22
CA THR A 155 -14.89 16.10 13.35
C THR A 155 -14.50 16.39 11.90
N PRO A 156 -14.66 15.43 10.97
CA PRO A 156 -15.21 14.08 11.15
C PRO A 156 -14.26 13.10 11.88
N PRO A 157 -14.74 11.90 12.29
CA PRO A 157 -13.91 10.90 12.99
C PRO A 157 -12.69 10.46 12.17
N ALA A 158 -11.58 10.13 12.85
CA ALA A 158 -10.33 9.73 12.21
C ALA A 158 -10.47 8.61 11.16
N ALA A 159 -11.31 7.61 11.41
CA ALA A 159 -11.54 6.52 10.46
C ALA A 159 -12.16 7.01 9.14
N GLN A 160 -13.06 8.00 9.20
CA GLN A 160 -13.68 8.59 8.02
C GLN A 160 -12.67 9.45 7.25
N LEU A 161 -11.88 10.26 7.95
CA LEU A 161 -10.79 11.04 7.35
C LEU A 161 -9.75 10.14 6.68
N ALA A 162 -9.36 9.04 7.33
CA ALA A 162 -8.42 8.06 6.78
C ALA A 162 -8.94 7.39 5.52
N HIS A 163 -10.24 7.09 5.48
CA HIS A 163 -10.90 6.56 4.30
C HIS A 163 -10.81 7.54 3.12
N TYR A 164 -11.15 8.81 3.35
CA TYR A 164 -11.05 9.85 2.32
C TYR A 164 -9.61 10.04 1.84
N LEU A 165 -8.65 10.13 2.77
CA LEU A 165 -7.24 10.26 2.44
C LEU A 165 -6.73 9.05 1.63
N GLN A 166 -7.16 7.84 1.96
CA GLN A 166 -6.82 6.63 1.21
C GLN A 166 -7.31 6.70 -0.25
N PHE A 167 -8.52 7.21 -0.50
CA PHE A 167 -9.03 7.37 -1.86
C PHE A 167 -8.37 8.52 -2.61
N LEU A 168 -8.06 9.63 -1.95
CA LEU A 168 -7.28 10.72 -2.53
C LEU A 168 -5.87 10.24 -2.94
N HIS A 169 -5.21 9.45 -2.09
CA HIS A 169 -3.92 8.84 -2.42
C HIS A 169 -4.01 7.91 -3.64
N LEU A 170 -5.05 7.07 -3.74
CA LEU A 170 -5.28 6.23 -4.92
C LEU A 170 -5.57 7.06 -6.17
N GLY A 171 -6.35 8.13 -6.04
CA GLY A 171 -6.62 9.06 -7.14
C GLY A 171 -5.36 9.77 -7.62
N ALA A 172 -4.50 10.22 -6.70
CA ALA A 172 -3.22 10.82 -7.03
C ALA A 172 -2.29 9.83 -7.76
N LEU A 173 -2.26 8.56 -7.34
CA LEU A 173 -1.53 7.50 -8.04
C LEU A 173 -2.03 7.29 -9.47
N VAL A 174 -3.36 7.21 -9.66
CA VAL A 174 -3.97 7.03 -10.98
C VAL A 174 -3.63 8.23 -11.87
N ARG A 175 -3.81 9.45 -11.37
CA ARG A 175 -3.50 10.67 -12.12
C ARG A 175 -2.04 10.73 -12.53
N TRP A 176 -1.11 10.43 -11.61
CA TRP A 176 0.32 10.38 -11.92
C TRP A 176 0.69 9.32 -12.98
N LEU A 177 0.02 8.17 -12.99
CA LEU A 177 0.23 7.13 -14.00
C LEU A 177 -0.31 7.53 -15.39
N ASP A 178 -1.39 8.30 -15.44
CA ASP A 178 -2.07 8.69 -16.67
C ASP A 178 -1.49 9.95 -17.31
N GLU A 179 -1.16 10.98 -16.51
CA GLU A 179 -0.63 12.27 -17.00
C GLU A 179 0.87 12.24 -17.31
N GLY A 180 1.53 11.07 -17.20
CA GLY A 180 2.97 10.96 -17.46
C GLY A 180 3.86 11.72 -16.48
N GLY A 181 3.29 12.41 -15.48
CA GLY A 181 3.99 13.22 -14.49
C GLY A 181 4.16 14.70 -14.86
N GLU A 182 3.31 15.32 -15.70
CA GLU A 182 3.46 16.75 -16.03
C GLU A 182 2.90 17.71 -14.96
N ALA A 183 3.62 17.74 -13.83
CA ALA A 183 4.08 18.91 -13.08
C ALA A 183 5.17 18.38 -12.12
N ASP A 184 6.45 18.56 -12.47
CA ASP A 184 7.64 18.02 -11.77
C ASP A 184 7.86 16.48 -11.74
N GLY A 185 7.11 15.68 -12.50
CA GLY A 185 7.42 14.27 -12.83
C GLY A 185 7.27 13.24 -11.71
N ARG A 186 7.42 13.67 -10.46
CA ARG A 186 7.62 12.81 -9.30
C ARG A 186 6.34 12.68 -8.49
N LEU A 187 6.05 11.45 -8.10
CA LEU A 187 4.87 11.07 -7.32
C LEU A 187 4.84 11.78 -5.95
N VAL A 188 6.01 12.13 -5.42
CA VAL A 188 6.10 12.90 -4.16
C VAL A 188 5.44 14.27 -4.27
N GLY A 189 5.55 14.95 -5.42
CA GLY A 189 4.87 16.23 -5.66
C GLY A 189 3.36 16.07 -5.63
N GLU A 190 2.86 14.97 -6.22
CA GLU A 190 1.42 14.71 -6.26
C GLU A 190 0.83 14.30 -4.93
N PHE A 191 1.57 13.54 -4.13
CA PHE A 191 1.13 13.29 -2.77
C PHE A 191 1.20 14.53 -1.89
N ALA A 192 2.17 15.43 -2.10
CA ALA A 192 2.24 16.69 -1.38
C ALA A 192 1.04 17.59 -1.71
N ALA A 193 0.74 17.80 -3.00
CA ALA A 193 -0.42 18.60 -3.44
C ALA A 193 -1.75 17.99 -2.96
N MET A 194 -1.88 16.67 -3.04
CA MET A 194 -3.06 15.95 -2.54
C MET A 194 -3.23 16.09 -1.02
N LEU A 195 -2.14 15.99 -0.25
CA LEU A 195 -2.18 16.18 1.20
C LEU A 195 -2.52 17.62 1.59
N ASP A 196 -1.94 18.61 0.91
CA ASP A 196 -2.21 20.02 1.18
C ASP A 196 -3.69 20.35 0.91
N LEU A 197 -4.26 19.80 -0.18
CA LEU A 197 -5.70 19.89 -0.46
C LEU A 197 -6.53 19.23 0.65
N PHE A 198 -6.11 18.06 1.14
CA PHE A 198 -6.81 17.36 2.23
C PHE A 198 -6.79 18.14 3.55
N LEU A 199 -5.68 18.80 3.87
CA LEU A 199 -5.50 19.53 5.13
C LEU A 199 -6.16 20.92 5.11
N HIS A 200 -6.17 21.59 3.96
CA HIS A 200 -6.59 22.99 3.85
C HIS A 200 -7.85 23.21 3.01
N GLY A 201 -8.31 22.19 2.29
CA GLY A 201 -9.41 22.32 1.34
C GLY A 201 -9.07 23.27 0.18
N VAL A 202 -10.05 23.50 -0.69
CA VAL A 202 -9.90 24.39 -1.86
C VAL A 202 -9.83 25.88 -1.49
N THR A 203 -10.26 26.24 -0.28
CA THR A 203 -10.26 27.62 0.21
C THR A 203 -8.93 28.03 0.84
N GLY A 204 -8.04 27.07 1.14
CA GLY A 204 -6.82 27.29 1.91
C GLY A 204 -7.08 27.43 3.42
N ALA A 205 -6.00 27.56 4.20
CA ALA A 205 -6.09 27.84 5.63
C ALA A 205 -6.87 29.17 5.85
N PRO A 206 -7.78 29.25 6.84
CA PRO A 206 -8.44 30.51 7.15
C PRO A 206 -7.36 31.56 7.48
N ARG A 207 -7.44 32.72 6.80
CA ARG A 207 -6.59 33.88 7.08
C ARG A 207 -6.85 34.44 8.47
#